data_AF-A0A1I1LQX4-F1
#
_entry.id   AF-A0A1I1LQX4-F1
#
_cell.length_a   1.000
_cell.length_b   1.000
_cell.length_c   1.000
_cell.angle_alpha   90.00
_cell.angle_beta   90.00
_cell.angle_gamma   90.00
#
_symmetry.space_group_name_H-M   'P 1'
#
loop_
_entity.id
_entity.type
_entity.pdbx_description
1 polymer ?
#
loop_
_entity_poly.entity_id
_entity_poly.type
_entity_poly.pdbx_seq_one_letter_code
_entity_poly.pdbx_strand_id
1 'polypeptide(L)'
;MKHVLLAALATVTLGLSGCAWWGGGSDETASAPADTHANQEDAGDSAGSDEAKKACGADRLDALTGGLLDQDMRQQIVDQSQAQQFRVLAPDTIRTMDYHADRLNIHINEQGVVQSFECG
;
A
#
# COMPACT_ATOMS: atom_id res chain seq x y z
N MET A 1 -18.37 -21.43 26.42
CA MET A 1 -18.02 -21.01 27.79
C MET A 1 -16.52 -21.17 28.01
N LYS A 2 -15.73 -20.11 27.80
CA LYS A 2 -14.37 -19.98 28.34
C LYS A 2 -13.85 -18.56 28.13
N HIS A 3 -13.82 -17.83 29.25
CA HIS A 3 -12.94 -16.72 29.64
C HIS A 3 -12.87 -15.47 28.76
N VAL A 4 -13.84 -14.58 29.00
CA VAL A 4 -13.69 -13.13 28.87
C VAL A 4 -13.12 -12.61 30.18
N LEU A 5 -11.93 -12.00 30.16
CA LEU A 5 -11.42 -11.10 31.21
C LEU A 5 -10.06 -10.51 30.79
N LEU A 6 -10.04 -9.19 30.57
CA LEU A 6 -9.08 -8.20 31.11
C LEU A 6 -8.96 -7.00 30.16
N ALA A 7 -9.78 -5.99 30.45
CA ALA A 7 -9.56 -4.61 30.05
C ALA A 7 -9.15 -3.83 31.29
N ALA A 8 -7.99 -3.16 31.26
CA ALA A 8 -7.62 -2.13 32.24
C ALA A 8 -6.45 -1.27 31.74
N LEU A 9 -6.75 0.01 31.58
CA LEU A 9 -5.94 1.18 31.96
C LEU A 9 -4.68 1.54 31.13
N ALA A 10 -4.93 2.38 30.14
CA ALA A 10 -4.43 3.75 30.00
C ALA A 10 -3.01 4.08 30.50
N THR A 11 -2.17 4.55 29.59
CA THR A 11 -1.38 5.78 29.80
C THR A 11 -1.20 6.50 28.46
N VAL A 12 -1.78 7.69 28.39
CA VAL A 12 -1.58 8.69 27.34
C VAL A 12 -0.35 9.52 27.74
N THR A 13 0.66 9.60 26.88
CA THR A 13 1.70 10.63 26.97
C THR A 13 1.79 11.39 25.65
N LEU A 14 1.21 12.60 25.68
CA LEU A 14 1.41 13.66 24.70
C LEU A 14 2.88 14.11 24.72
N GLY A 15 3.53 14.11 23.56
CA GLY A 15 4.82 14.77 23.33
C GLY A 15 4.70 15.75 22.16
N LEU A 16 4.38 17.01 22.43
CA LEU A 16 4.55 18.12 21.51
C LEU A 16 6.01 18.60 21.59
N SER A 17 6.76 18.48 20.50
CA SER A 17 8.07 19.12 20.32
C SER A 17 8.05 19.92 19.02
N GLY A 18 8.12 21.24 19.16
CA GLY A 18 8.05 22.21 18.07
C GLY A 18 9.35 22.42 17.29
N CYS A 19 9.26 23.34 16.33
CA CYS A 19 10.25 23.69 15.31
C CYS A 19 11.55 24.31 15.87
N ALA A 20 12.71 23.85 15.39
CA ALA A 20 13.96 24.60 15.42
C ALA A 20 14.29 25.09 14.01
N TRP A 21 13.70 26.23 13.66
CA TRP A 21 14.18 27.17 12.66
C TRP A 21 15.56 27.69 13.12
N TRP A 22 16.64 27.17 12.56
CA TRP A 22 17.98 27.78 12.58
C TRP A 22 18.84 27.05 11.53
N GLY A 23 19.37 27.65 10.47
CA GLY A 23 19.73 29.04 10.27
C GLY A 23 21.25 29.26 10.33
N GLY A 24 22.01 28.58 9.47
CA GLY A 24 23.31 29.06 8.96
C GLY A 24 24.57 28.88 9.83
N GLY A 25 25.61 28.28 9.24
CA GLY A 25 26.99 28.30 9.73
C GLY A 25 27.91 27.41 8.88
N SER A 26 28.83 28.04 8.15
CA SER A 26 29.77 27.49 7.16
C SER A 26 31.03 26.83 7.76
N ASP A 27 31.50 25.81 7.04
CA ASP A 27 32.85 25.21 6.84
C ASP A 27 33.99 25.40 7.88
N GLU A 28 34.68 24.31 8.27
CA GLU A 28 36.04 23.96 7.74
C GLU A 28 36.68 22.70 8.40
N THR A 29 37.01 21.71 7.55
CA THR A 29 38.21 20.85 7.49
C THR A 29 38.55 19.73 8.52
N ALA A 30 38.34 18.50 8.00
CA ALA A 30 39.19 17.30 7.96
C ALA A 30 39.66 16.56 9.22
N SER A 31 39.14 15.34 9.39
CA SER A 31 39.94 14.10 9.47
C SER A 31 39.04 12.90 9.15
N ALA A 32 39.43 12.11 8.15
CA ALA A 32 38.74 10.90 7.71
C ALA A 32 38.73 9.82 8.80
N PRO A 33 37.67 9.00 8.83
CA PRO A 33 37.90 7.61 8.50
C PRO A 33 37.18 7.24 7.20
N ALA A 34 37.89 6.44 6.41
CA ALA A 34 37.41 5.78 5.23
C ALA A 34 36.12 4.97 5.51
N ASP A 35 35.21 5.07 4.55
CA ASP A 35 34.26 4.04 4.11
C ASP A 35 33.39 3.43 5.22
N THR A 36 32.10 3.73 5.29
CA THR A 36 31.18 3.19 4.30
C THR A 36 29.88 4.00 4.38
N HIS A 37 29.74 5.01 3.52
CA HIS A 37 28.42 5.25 2.95
C HIS A 37 28.14 4.02 2.10
N ALA A 38 27.53 3.01 2.72
CA ALA A 38 26.98 1.91 1.98
C ALA A 38 25.99 2.54 1.03
N ASN A 39 26.31 2.45 -0.26
CA ASN A 39 25.35 2.52 -1.34
C ASN A 39 24.10 1.75 -0.91
N GLN A 40 23.08 2.47 -0.46
CA GLN A 40 21.70 2.07 -0.71
C GLN A 40 21.34 2.66 -2.09
N GLU A 41 22.15 2.28 -3.08
CA GLU A 41 21.76 2.34 -4.47
C GLU A 41 20.78 1.18 -4.67
N ASP A 42 19.52 1.56 -4.85
CA ASP A 42 18.64 0.98 -5.87
C ASP A 42 18.37 -0.54 -5.78
N ALA A 43 17.66 -0.95 -4.72
CA ALA A 43 16.93 -2.23 -4.67
C ALA A 43 15.66 -2.15 -3.80
N GLY A 44 15.06 -0.96 -3.68
CA GLY A 44 14.10 -0.64 -2.62
C GLY A 44 12.67 -0.30 -3.06
N ASP A 45 12.34 -0.33 -4.35
CA ASP A 45 11.00 0.05 -4.83
C ASP A 45 10.00 -1.13 -4.76
N SER A 46 10.47 -2.36 -4.99
CA SER A 46 9.59 -3.52 -5.09
C SER A 46 8.99 -3.95 -3.75
N ALA A 47 9.76 -3.90 -2.66
CA ALA A 47 9.27 -4.31 -1.34
C ALA A 47 8.11 -3.44 -0.84
N GLY A 48 8.18 -2.12 -1.04
CA GLY A 48 7.07 -1.22 -0.70
C GLY A 48 5.79 -1.53 -1.50
N SER A 49 5.95 -1.85 -2.79
CA SER A 49 4.84 -2.17 -3.69
C SER A 49 4.20 -3.53 -3.39
N ASP A 50 4.99 -4.53 -2.98
CA ASP A 50 4.48 -5.86 -2.64
C ASP A 50 3.66 -5.80 -1.34
N GLU A 51 4.10 -5.00 -0.38
CA GLU A 51 3.43 -4.82 0.91
C GLU A 51 2.09 -4.12 0.70
N ALA A 52 2.06 -3.10 -0.17
CA ALA A 52 0.84 -2.41 -0.56
C ALA A 52 -0.16 -3.35 -1.27
N LYS A 53 0.30 -4.22 -2.18
CA LYS A 53 -0.55 -5.20 -2.87
C LYS A 53 -1.17 -6.24 -1.94
N LYS A 54 -0.45 -6.64 -0.89
CA LYS A 54 -0.93 -7.61 0.10
C LYS A 54 -2.12 -7.09 0.92
N ALA A 55 -2.26 -5.76 1.09
CA ALA A 55 -3.29 -5.14 1.93
C ALA A 55 -4.72 -5.49 1.47
N CYS A 56 -4.98 -5.41 0.16
CA CYS A 56 -6.25 -5.84 -0.44
C CYS A 56 -6.16 -7.18 -1.19
N GLY A 57 -5.00 -7.85 -1.12
CA GLY A 57 -4.74 -9.15 -1.77
C GLY A 57 -4.62 -9.12 -3.28
N ALA A 58 -4.22 -7.99 -3.87
CA ALA A 58 -4.01 -7.85 -5.31
C ALA A 58 -2.90 -8.79 -5.84
N ASP A 59 -1.89 -9.07 -5.01
CA ASP A 59 -0.77 -9.97 -5.30
C ASP A 59 -1.20 -11.42 -5.64
N ARG A 60 -2.37 -11.85 -5.17
CA ARG A 60 -2.89 -13.21 -5.41
C ARG A 60 -3.67 -13.35 -6.71
N LEU A 61 -3.95 -12.24 -7.39
CA LEU A 61 -4.88 -12.19 -8.53
C LEU A 61 -4.19 -12.10 -9.90
N ASP A 62 -2.85 -12.06 -9.95
CA ASP A 62 -2.10 -11.85 -11.20
C ASP A 62 -2.52 -12.81 -12.31
N ALA A 63 -2.83 -14.07 -11.96
CA ALA A 63 -3.28 -15.12 -12.87
C ALA A 63 -4.65 -14.84 -13.55
N LEU A 64 -5.42 -13.87 -13.04
CA LEU A 64 -6.75 -13.51 -13.57
C LEU A 64 -6.69 -12.37 -14.59
N THR A 65 -5.52 -11.74 -14.74
CA THR A 65 -5.31 -10.67 -15.72
C THR A 65 -5.48 -11.19 -17.14
N GLY A 66 -6.13 -10.40 -17.99
CA GLY A 66 -6.45 -10.79 -19.37
C GLY A 66 -7.73 -11.61 -19.53
N GLY A 67 -8.39 -11.98 -18.44
CA GLY A 67 -9.71 -12.63 -18.46
C GLY A 67 -10.88 -11.63 -18.52
N LEU A 68 -12.02 -12.09 -19.02
CA LEU A 68 -13.27 -11.32 -18.98
C LEU A 68 -13.81 -11.26 -17.54
N LEU A 69 -14.24 -10.08 -17.08
CA LEU A 69 -14.80 -9.90 -15.74
C LEU A 69 -16.29 -10.32 -15.67
N ASP A 70 -16.54 -11.61 -15.88
CA ASP A 70 -17.85 -12.24 -15.74
C ASP A 70 -18.17 -12.61 -14.27
N GLN A 71 -19.30 -13.31 -14.04
CA GLN A 71 -19.73 -13.66 -12.69
C GLN A 71 -18.76 -14.62 -11.99
N ASP A 72 -18.26 -15.62 -12.71
CA ASP A 72 -17.37 -16.64 -12.14
C ASP A 72 -16.02 -16.02 -11.78
N MET A 73 -15.48 -15.18 -12.67
CA MET A 73 -14.27 -14.40 -12.41
C MET A 73 -14.43 -13.49 -11.19
N ARG A 74 -15.59 -12.83 -11.03
CA ARG A 74 -15.86 -11.98 -9.85
C ARG A 74 -15.86 -12.78 -8.57
N GLN A 75 -16.45 -13.98 -8.57
CA GLN A 75 -16.45 -14.84 -7.39
C GLN A 75 -15.02 -15.27 -7.03
N GLN A 76 -14.22 -15.63 -8.03
CA GLN A 76 -12.83 -15.98 -7.84
C GLN A 76 -12.01 -14.81 -7.26
N ILE A 77 -12.24 -13.59 -7.72
CA ILE A 77 -11.61 -12.38 -7.17
C ILE A 77 -12.00 -12.17 -5.70
N VAL A 78 -13.27 -12.34 -5.34
CA VAL A 78 -13.75 -12.22 -3.95
C VAL A 78 -13.08 -13.24 -3.06
N ASP A 79 -13.05 -14.50 -3.47
CA ASP A 79 -12.51 -15.61 -2.67
C ASP A 79 -10.99 -15.45 -2.44
N GLN A 80 -10.27 -14.98 -3.46
CA GLN A 80 -8.81 -14.90 -3.42
C GLN A 80 -8.29 -13.59 -2.79
N SER A 81 -8.94 -12.44 -3.03
CA SER A 81 -8.42 -11.12 -2.61
C SER A 81 -8.57 -10.85 -1.12
N GLN A 82 -9.63 -11.35 -0.48
CA GLN A 82 -9.98 -10.99 0.90
C GLN A 82 -10.13 -9.47 1.12
N ALA A 83 -10.34 -8.68 0.05
CA ALA A 83 -10.55 -7.25 0.15
C ALA A 83 -11.89 -6.94 0.83
N GLN A 84 -11.95 -5.84 1.59
CA GLN A 84 -13.20 -5.41 2.24
C GLN A 84 -14.11 -4.66 1.28
N GLN A 85 -13.52 -4.04 0.25
CA GLN A 85 -14.23 -3.25 -0.75
C GLN A 85 -13.71 -3.57 -2.14
N PHE A 86 -14.61 -3.51 -3.12
CA PHE A 86 -14.32 -3.79 -4.51
C PHE A 86 -14.81 -2.63 -5.38
N ARG A 87 -13.98 -2.18 -6.32
CA ARG A 87 -14.35 -1.16 -7.30
C ARG A 87 -13.86 -1.58 -8.68
N VAL A 88 -14.78 -1.62 -9.64
CA VAL A 88 -14.42 -1.82 -11.05
C VAL A 88 -14.20 -0.46 -11.69
N LEU A 89 -13.08 -0.30 -12.39
CA LEU A 89 -12.69 0.91 -13.09
C LEU A 89 -12.54 0.62 -14.57
N ALA A 90 -13.49 1.11 -15.37
CA ALA A 90 -13.39 1.12 -16.83
C ALA A 90 -12.58 2.35 -17.30
N PRO A 91 -12.13 2.38 -18.57
CA PRO A 91 -11.49 3.57 -19.13
C PRO A 91 -12.39 4.80 -18.97
N ASP A 92 -11.75 5.96 -18.77
CA ASP A 92 -12.40 7.27 -18.61
C ASP A 92 -13.39 7.40 -17.45
N THR A 93 -13.45 6.40 -16.55
CA THR A 93 -14.22 6.52 -15.31
C THR A 93 -13.64 7.67 -14.48
N ILE A 94 -14.48 8.68 -14.19
CA ILE A 94 -14.13 9.77 -13.29
C ILE A 94 -14.23 9.26 -11.85
N ARG A 95 -13.15 9.44 -11.09
CA ARG A 95 -13.06 9.06 -9.68
C ARG A 95 -12.27 10.08 -8.89
N THR A 96 -12.56 10.17 -7.60
CA THR A 96 -11.72 10.89 -6.65
C THR A 96 -10.48 10.05 -6.33
N MET A 97 -9.40 10.72 -5.91
CA MET A 97 -8.11 10.10 -5.61
C MET A 97 -7.97 9.73 -4.12
N ASP A 98 -9.08 9.44 -3.45
CA ASP A 98 -9.09 9.03 -2.05
C ASP A 98 -8.59 7.59 -1.90
N TYR A 99 -7.54 7.42 -1.09
CA TYR A 99 -6.87 6.14 -0.87
C TYR A 99 -7.52 5.31 0.25
N HIS A 100 -7.81 4.05 -0.05
CA HIS A 100 -8.31 3.04 0.88
C HIS A 100 -7.52 1.73 0.71
N ALA A 101 -6.61 1.43 1.64
CA ALA A 101 -5.72 0.26 1.55
C ALA A 101 -6.47 -1.09 1.42
N ASP A 102 -7.64 -1.20 2.05
CA ASP A 102 -8.45 -2.43 2.05
C ASP A 102 -9.38 -2.55 0.82
N ARG A 103 -9.34 -1.59 -0.11
CA ARG A 103 -10.13 -1.59 -1.34
C ARG A 103 -9.32 -2.15 -2.50
N LEU A 104 -9.89 -3.13 -3.18
CA LEU A 104 -9.38 -3.64 -4.45
C LEU A 104 -10.00 -2.86 -5.61
N ASN A 105 -9.17 -2.19 -6.40
CA ASN A 105 -9.53 -1.67 -7.72
C ASN A 105 -9.25 -2.72 -8.78
N ILE A 106 -10.24 -2.98 -9.62
CA ILE A 106 -10.19 -3.92 -10.74
C ILE A 106 -10.26 -3.07 -12.01
N HIS A 107 -9.13 -2.93 -12.70
CA HIS A 107 -9.07 -2.18 -13.95
C HIS A 107 -9.50 -3.08 -15.09
N ILE A 108 -10.46 -2.61 -15.90
CA ILE A 108 -10.91 -3.30 -17.10
C ILE A 108 -10.71 -2.40 -18.31
N ASN A 109 -10.59 -3.00 -19.48
CA ASN A 109 -10.67 -2.27 -20.75
C ASN A 109 -12.15 -2.08 -21.18
N GLU A 110 -12.35 -1.47 -22.35
CA GLU A 110 -13.68 -1.22 -22.93
C GLU A 110 -14.48 -2.51 -23.20
N GLN A 111 -13.80 -3.66 -23.34
CA GLN A 111 -14.39 -4.96 -23.58
C GLN A 111 -14.70 -5.73 -22.29
N GLY A 112 -14.41 -5.14 -21.12
CA GLY A 112 -14.58 -5.81 -19.82
C GLY A 112 -13.46 -6.79 -19.46
N VAL A 113 -12.35 -6.77 -20.19
CA VAL A 113 -11.17 -7.62 -19.91
C VAL A 113 -10.32 -6.96 -18.84
N VAL A 114 -10.01 -7.71 -17.78
CA VAL A 114 -9.16 -7.28 -16.67
C VAL A 114 -7.77 -6.95 -17.16
N GLN A 115 -7.29 -5.76 -16.81
CA GLN A 115 -5.96 -5.24 -17.16
C GLN A 115 -5.00 -5.28 -15.97
N SER A 116 -5.49 -4.99 -14.77
CA SER A 116 -4.67 -4.99 -13.56
C SER A 116 -5.53 -4.95 -12.29
N PHE A 117 -4.87 -5.22 -11.17
CA PHE A 117 -5.39 -5.10 -9.83
C PHE A 117 -4.53 -4.14 -9.01
N GLU A 118 -5.16 -3.23 -8.26
CA GLU A 118 -4.46 -2.25 -7.43
C GLU A 118 -5.19 -2.07 -6.09
N CYS A 119 -4.43 -1.94 -5.00
CA CYS A 119 -5.00 -1.58 -3.71
C CYS A 119 -5.06 -0.05 -3.56
N GLY A 120 -6.23 0.50 -3.21
CA GLY A 120 -6.37 1.94 -2.97
C GLY A 120 -7.75 2.50 -3.17
#